data_AF-A0A976FN27-F1
#
_entry.id   AF-A0A976FN27-F1
#
_cell.length_a   1.000
_cell.length_b   1.000
_cell.length_c   1.000
_cell.angle_alpha   90.00
_cell.angle_beta   90.00
_cell.angle_gamma   90.00
#
_symmetry.space_group_name_H-M   'P 1'
#
loop_
_entity.id
_entity.type
_entity.pdbx_description
1 polymer ?
#
loop_
_entity_poly.entity_id
_entity_poly.type
_entity_poly.pdbx_seq_one_letter_code
_entity_poly.pdbx_strand_id
1 'polypeptide(L)'
;MLPCELGGQALVEILYGDVNPSGKLPITYPKDSANIAIPYNHLVTTRCQYALCEPEWDFGAGLSYTQWNYSAVTLDRTIVSGADDTVTATVTVTNVGDRAGKETVMLFLIQPIQEISVPNVKMLKKFQKIELNAGESMDVTFTLSEEDWGVYKPQIGKGLLRIVEDTNYVVAIKPDTECNVYNGPLTNSLCAQFTINLSGTPVSSDALYSPVLINGGDSSQSTGAPVNGVDYFQSTGAPVNGVDYYKSTGAPVEVETVHDLTLNSLDNSGAGNNGDVVQLQTSTGVVNTVQPQMGSD
;
A
#
# COMPACT_ATOMS: atom_id res chain seq x y z
N MET A 1 -12.18 14.92 9.30
CA MET A 1 -11.26 15.43 10.33
C MET A 1 -11.89 16.68 10.92
N LEU A 2 -12.02 16.76 12.24
CA LEU A 2 -12.55 17.94 12.90
C LEU A 2 -11.40 18.82 13.37
N PRO A 3 -11.50 20.14 13.26
CA PRO A 3 -10.51 21.02 13.85
C PRO A 3 -10.61 20.94 15.38
N CYS A 4 -9.48 21.06 16.08
CA CYS A 4 -9.40 21.04 17.55
C CYS A 4 -10.06 22.29 18.19
N GLU A 5 -9.87 22.51 19.49
CA GLU A 5 -10.51 23.58 20.26
C GLU A 5 -10.26 25.01 19.74
N LEU A 6 -9.15 25.23 19.03
CA LEU A 6 -8.83 26.51 18.37
C LEU A 6 -9.22 26.56 16.88
N GLY A 7 -10.06 25.63 16.43
CA GLY A 7 -10.48 25.51 15.04
C GLY A 7 -11.11 26.75 14.43
N GLY A 8 -11.93 27.45 15.23
CA GLY A 8 -12.55 28.70 14.80
C GLY A 8 -11.54 29.80 14.53
N GLN A 9 -10.53 29.94 15.40
CA GLN A 9 -9.46 30.92 15.22
C GLN A 9 -8.61 30.58 13.98
N ALA A 10 -8.18 29.32 13.84
CA ALA A 10 -7.39 28.88 12.68
C ALA A 10 -8.14 29.10 11.35
N LEU A 11 -9.47 28.88 11.33
CA LEU A 11 -10.29 29.15 10.15
C LEU A 11 -10.35 30.65 9.81
N VAL A 12 -10.53 31.51 10.81
CA VAL A 12 -10.57 32.97 10.61
C VAL A 12 -9.23 33.49 10.10
N GLU A 13 -8.11 33.05 10.68
CA GLU A 13 -6.76 33.43 10.23
C GLU A 13 -6.51 33.04 8.77
N ILE A 14 -7.02 31.89 8.33
CA ILE A 14 -6.98 31.49 6.91
C ILE A 14 -7.88 32.39 6.07
N LEU A 15 -9.16 32.57 6.45
CA LEU A 15 -10.12 33.36 5.68
C LEU A 15 -9.68 34.81 5.44
N TYR A 16 -9.06 35.44 6.44
CA TYR A 16 -8.52 36.80 6.31
C TYR A 16 -7.13 36.85 5.66
N GLY A 17 -6.51 35.69 5.41
CA GLY A 17 -5.21 35.59 4.75
C GLY A 17 -4.02 35.93 5.65
N ASP A 18 -4.23 35.96 6.97
CA ASP A 18 -3.16 36.04 7.97
C ASP A 18 -2.29 34.77 7.92
N VAL A 19 -2.92 33.63 7.62
CA VAL A 19 -2.26 32.35 7.37
C VAL A 19 -2.58 31.87 5.95
N ASN A 20 -1.53 31.59 5.17
CA ASN A 20 -1.68 30.97 3.86
C ASN A 20 -2.01 29.46 4.01
N PRO A 21 -3.14 28.95 3.47
CA PRO A 21 -3.50 27.55 3.59
C PRO A 21 -2.46 26.65 2.90
N SER A 22 -2.15 25.54 3.55
CA SER A 22 -1.12 24.59 3.11
C SER A 22 -1.47 23.14 3.45
N GLY A 23 -2.76 22.86 3.65
CA GLY A 23 -3.27 21.51 3.83
C GLY A 23 -3.31 20.78 2.49
N LYS A 24 -3.06 19.48 2.51
CA LYS A 24 -3.21 18.57 1.36
C LYS A 24 -4.08 17.39 1.79
N LEU A 25 -4.93 16.89 0.91
CA LEU A 25 -5.84 15.80 1.22
C LEU A 25 -5.08 14.50 1.51
N PRO A 26 -5.32 13.82 2.65
CA PRO A 26 -4.68 12.53 2.94
C PRO A 26 -5.43 11.34 2.32
N ILE A 27 -6.54 11.59 1.63
CA ILE A 27 -7.38 10.59 0.96
C ILE A 27 -7.80 11.11 -0.40
N THR A 28 -8.14 10.21 -1.32
CA THR A 28 -8.87 10.56 -2.55
C THR A 28 -10.33 10.83 -2.20
N TYR A 29 -10.87 11.96 -2.63
CA TYR A 29 -12.30 12.26 -2.45
C TYR A 29 -13.07 11.84 -3.70
N PRO A 30 -14.04 10.92 -3.58
CA PRO A 30 -14.75 10.38 -4.73
C PRO A 30 -15.72 11.40 -5.32
N LYS A 31 -15.84 11.40 -6.65
CA LYS A 31 -16.85 12.19 -7.40
C LYS A 31 -18.25 11.61 -7.23
N ASP A 32 -18.35 10.29 -7.30
CA ASP A 32 -19.59 9.53 -7.18
C ASP A 32 -19.45 8.42 -6.13
N SER A 33 -20.57 8.03 -5.50
CA SER A 33 -20.59 6.96 -4.49
C SER A 33 -20.08 5.61 -5.01
N ALA A 34 -20.19 5.37 -6.31
CA ALA A 34 -19.66 4.17 -6.97
C ALA A 34 -18.11 4.09 -6.94
N ASN A 35 -17.42 5.23 -6.77
CA ASN A 35 -15.95 5.30 -6.77
C ASN A 35 -15.34 5.42 -5.37
N ILE A 36 -16.14 5.32 -4.30
CA ILE A 36 -15.69 5.52 -2.92
C ILE A 36 -14.57 4.56 -2.48
N ALA A 37 -14.46 3.40 -3.14
CA ALA A 37 -13.49 2.35 -2.83
C ALA A 37 -12.20 2.43 -3.66
N ILE A 38 -11.96 3.50 -4.41
CA ILE A 38 -10.80 3.62 -5.29
C ILE A 38 -9.76 4.56 -4.66
N PRO A 39 -8.73 4.03 -3.95
CA PRO A 39 -7.66 4.85 -3.42
C PRO A 39 -6.72 5.33 -4.54
N TYR A 40 -5.91 6.35 -4.25
CA TYR A 40 -4.93 6.87 -5.22
C TYR A 40 -3.92 5.82 -5.69
N ASN A 41 -3.57 4.86 -4.84
CA ASN A 41 -2.63 3.77 -5.12
C ASN A 41 -3.35 2.49 -5.52
N HIS A 42 -4.49 2.57 -6.20
CA HIS A 42 -5.18 1.38 -6.72
C HIS A 42 -4.29 0.60 -7.70
N LEU A 43 -4.66 -0.65 -7.96
CA LEU A 43 -3.95 -1.51 -8.91
C LEU A 43 -4.21 -1.02 -10.34
N VAL A 44 -3.24 -1.16 -11.24
CA VAL A 44 -3.40 -0.75 -12.65
C VAL A 44 -4.54 -1.47 -13.38
N THR A 45 -5.02 -2.59 -12.84
CA THR A 45 -6.16 -3.35 -13.37
C THR A 45 -7.51 -2.93 -12.78
N THR A 46 -7.56 -2.00 -11.82
CA THR A 46 -8.80 -1.51 -11.24
C THR A 46 -9.70 -0.92 -12.32
N ARG A 47 -10.95 -1.37 -12.36
CA ARG A 47 -11.96 -0.92 -13.32
C ARG A 47 -13.03 -0.13 -12.61
N CYS A 48 -13.47 0.93 -13.25
CA CYS A 48 -14.62 1.69 -12.80
C CYS A 48 -15.92 1.15 -13.40
N GLN A 49 -17.00 1.25 -12.61
CA GLN A 49 -18.27 0.61 -12.94
C GLN A 49 -18.98 1.26 -14.13
N TYR A 50 -18.89 2.57 -14.27
CA TYR A 50 -19.69 3.32 -15.25
C TYR A 50 -18.86 4.20 -16.21
N ALA A 51 -17.69 4.70 -15.78
CA ALA A 51 -16.87 5.65 -16.54
C ALA A 51 -15.39 5.57 -16.12
N LEU A 52 -14.63 6.66 -16.31
CA LEU A 52 -13.28 6.84 -15.78
C LEU A 52 -13.32 6.91 -14.24
N CYS A 53 -12.25 6.46 -13.59
CA CYS A 53 -12.06 6.53 -12.14
C CYS A 53 -11.68 7.94 -11.68
N GLU A 54 -12.42 8.95 -12.15
CA GLU A 54 -12.15 10.35 -11.85
C GLU A 54 -12.59 10.66 -10.41
N PRO A 55 -11.68 11.15 -9.56
CA PRO A 55 -12.04 11.68 -8.26
C PRO A 55 -12.56 13.12 -8.36
N GLU A 56 -13.30 13.58 -7.36
CA GLU A 56 -13.61 15.01 -7.24
C GLU A 56 -12.35 15.78 -6.84
N TRP A 57 -11.59 15.21 -5.90
CA TRP A 57 -10.27 15.70 -5.50
C TRP A 57 -9.31 14.53 -5.31
N ASP A 58 -8.17 14.62 -5.99
CA ASP A 58 -7.09 13.65 -5.84
C ASP A 58 -6.51 13.63 -4.43
N PHE A 59 -5.94 12.49 -4.06
CA PHE A 59 -5.01 12.43 -2.94
C PHE A 59 -3.94 13.51 -3.10
N GLY A 60 -3.61 14.21 -2.02
CA GLY A 60 -2.64 15.29 -2.04
C GLY A 60 -3.12 16.58 -2.69
N ALA A 61 -4.37 16.68 -3.16
CA ALA A 61 -4.93 17.96 -3.62
C ALA A 61 -4.98 18.98 -2.47
N GLY A 62 -4.70 20.25 -2.77
CA GLY A 62 -4.75 21.34 -1.82
C GLY A 62 -4.13 22.60 -2.37
N LEU A 63 -4.91 23.68 -2.34
CA LEU A 63 -4.56 24.99 -2.89
C LEU A 63 -3.82 25.86 -1.87
N SER A 64 -3.26 26.96 -2.36
CA SER A 64 -2.58 27.99 -1.59
C SER A 64 -3.01 29.37 -2.10
N TYR A 65 -2.82 30.41 -1.28
CA TYR A 65 -2.92 31.81 -1.74
C TYR A 65 -1.70 32.26 -2.55
N THR A 66 -0.68 31.40 -2.69
CA THR A 66 0.43 31.59 -3.61
C THR A 66 0.45 30.50 -4.68
N GLN A 67 1.31 30.67 -5.68
CA GLN A 67 1.47 29.73 -6.79
C GLN A 67 2.88 29.15 -6.78
N TRP A 68 2.99 27.89 -7.20
CA TRP A 68 4.23 27.12 -7.14
C TRP A 68 4.64 26.66 -8.53
N ASN A 69 5.87 26.94 -8.90
CA ASN A 69 6.50 26.39 -10.10
C ASN A 69 7.53 25.33 -9.70
N TYR A 70 7.65 24.29 -10.52
CA TYR A 70 8.56 23.18 -10.31
C TYR A 70 9.45 23.03 -11.55
N SER A 71 10.75 22.84 -11.34
CA SER A 71 11.67 22.50 -12.42
C SER A 71 11.44 21.07 -12.93
N ALA A 72 12.17 20.69 -13.98
CA ALA A 72 12.32 19.28 -14.31
C ALA A 72 12.98 18.53 -13.14
N VAL A 73 12.56 17.28 -12.94
CA VAL A 73 13.19 16.37 -11.98
C VAL A 73 14.51 15.89 -12.54
N THR A 74 15.52 15.88 -11.69
CA THR A 74 16.85 15.34 -12.01
C THR A 74 17.14 14.17 -11.09
N LEU A 75 17.85 13.17 -11.62
CA LEU A 75 18.35 12.03 -10.85
C LEU A 75 19.88 12.09 -10.85
N ASP A 76 20.51 11.78 -9.72
CA ASP A 76 21.97 11.65 -9.63
C ASP A 76 22.50 10.47 -10.46
N ARG A 77 21.67 9.44 -10.65
CA ARG A 77 21.94 8.26 -11.48
C ARG A 77 20.65 7.70 -12.07
N THR A 78 20.80 6.93 -13.16
CA THR A 78 19.69 6.26 -13.84
C THR A 78 19.82 4.74 -13.83
N ILE A 79 20.91 4.19 -13.28
CA ILE A 79 21.15 2.75 -13.16
C ILE A 79 21.59 2.47 -11.71
N VAL A 80 20.93 1.48 -11.09
CA VAL A 80 21.22 0.95 -9.76
C VAL A 80 21.71 -0.48 -9.95
N SER A 81 22.91 -0.80 -9.45
CA SER A 81 23.50 -2.13 -9.64
C SER A 81 23.96 -2.79 -8.34
N GLY A 82 24.18 -2.04 -7.27
CA GLY A 82 24.40 -2.55 -5.93
C GLY A 82 23.12 -2.60 -5.11
N ALA A 83 23.04 -3.54 -4.16
CA ALA A 83 21.92 -3.62 -3.22
C ALA A 83 21.81 -2.37 -2.32
N ASP A 84 22.96 -1.77 -1.96
CA ASP A 84 23.04 -0.57 -1.11
C ASP A 84 23.04 0.74 -1.91
N ASP A 85 22.89 0.67 -3.23
CA ASP A 85 22.84 1.88 -4.06
C ASP A 85 21.58 2.68 -3.75
N THR A 86 21.72 4.00 -3.78
CA THR A 86 20.61 4.94 -3.60
C THR A 86 20.38 5.75 -4.87
N VAL A 87 19.15 6.20 -5.12
CA VAL A 87 18.85 7.18 -6.17
C VAL A 87 18.37 8.47 -5.53
N THR A 88 19.03 9.57 -5.84
CA THR A 88 18.67 10.89 -5.35
C THR A 88 17.92 11.65 -6.43
N ALA A 89 16.65 11.95 -6.17
CA ALA A 89 15.80 12.78 -7.01
C ALA A 89 15.76 14.22 -6.48
N THR A 90 16.05 15.20 -7.34
CA THR A 90 16.05 16.62 -6.99
C THR A 90 15.12 17.40 -7.90
N VAL A 91 14.33 18.31 -7.30
CA VAL A 91 13.46 19.26 -8.00
C VAL A 91 13.56 20.63 -7.34
N THR A 92 13.74 21.68 -8.15
CA THR A 92 13.70 23.06 -7.67
C THR A 92 12.25 23.51 -7.61
N VAL A 93 11.83 24.00 -6.44
CA VAL A 93 10.49 24.55 -6.23
C VAL A 93 10.60 26.05 -6.01
N THR A 94 9.82 26.82 -6.76
CA THR A 94 9.81 28.29 -6.70
C THR A 94 8.43 28.78 -6.33
N ASN A 95 8.38 29.68 -5.36
CA ASN A 95 7.17 30.44 -5.05
C ASN A 95 7.05 31.60 -6.06
N VAL A 96 6.11 31.48 -7.01
CA VAL A 96 5.92 32.47 -8.09
C VAL A 96 4.74 33.41 -7.85
N GLY A 97 4.08 33.32 -6.69
CA GLY A 97 3.03 34.26 -6.30
C GLY A 97 3.54 35.40 -5.42
N ASP A 98 2.60 36.20 -4.91
CA ASP A 98 2.91 37.46 -4.21
C ASP A 98 2.98 37.33 -2.68
N ARG A 99 2.86 36.11 -2.14
CA ARG A 99 2.81 35.86 -0.70
C ARG A 99 3.73 34.70 -0.31
N ALA A 100 4.28 34.77 0.90
CA ALA A 100 4.92 33.62 1.52
C ALA A 100 3.90 32.47 1.66
N GLY A 101 4.37 31.24 1.54
CA GLY A 101 3.53 30.06 1.59
C GLY A 101 4.29 28.81 1.95
N LYS A 102 3.54 27.77 2.28
CA LYS A 102 4.06 26.42 2.53
C LYS A 102 3.57 25.47 1.46
N GLU A 103 4.48 24.67 0.91
CA GLU A 103 4.17 23.66 -0.07
C GLU A 103 4.63 22.28 0.40
N THR A 104 3.80 21.28 0.17
CA THR A 104 4.15 19.88 0.43
C THR A 104 4.57 19.23 -0.88
N VAL A 105 5.88 19.08 -1.08
CA VAL A 105 6.45 18.39 -2.23
C VAL A 105 6.35 16.89 -1.98
N MET A 106 5.70 16.16 -2.89
CA MET A 106 5.45 14.72 -2.76
C MET A 106 6.17 13.97 -3.86
N LEU A 107 6.92 12.94 -3.48
CA LEU A 107 7.58 12.00 -4.38
C LEU A 107 6.81 10.67 -4.41
N PHE A 108 6.35 10.32 -5.60
CA PHE A 108 5.74 9.04 -5.91
C PHE A 108 6.71 8.17 -6.69
N LEU A 109 6.61 6.86 -6.45
CA LEU A 109 7.30 5.83 -7.21
C LEU A 109 6.28 5.02 -8.00
N ILE A 110 6.57 4.78 -9.27
CA ILE A 110 5.80 3.93 -10.18
C ILE A 110 6.71 2.81 -10.64
N GLN A 111 6.27 1.57 -10.44
CA GLN A 111 6.90 0.39 -11.02
C GLN A 111 5.98 -0.12 -12.14
N PRO A 112 6.28 0.15 -13.42
CA PRO A 112 5.34 -0.14 -14.51
C PRO A 112 5.03 -1.63 -14.65
N ILE A 113 6.00 -2.50 -14.34
CA ILE A 113 5.91 -3.96 -14.48
C ILE A 113 6.40 -4.60 -13.18
N GLN A 114 5.61 -5.55 -12.67
CA GLN A 114 5.94 -6.40 -11.52
C GLN A 114 5.77 -7.88 -11.90
N GLU A 115 6.64 -8.76 -11.40
CA GLU A 115 6.53 -10.21 -11.64
C GLU A 115 5.60 -10.89 -10.65
N ILE A 116 5.65 -10.48 -9.38
CA ILE A 116 4.95 -11.17 -8.30
C ILE A 116 3.50 -10.72 -8.07
N SER A 117 3.15 -9.52 -8.54
CA SER A 117 1.83 -8.91 -8.30
C SER A 117 1.44 -7.93 -9.39
N VAL A 118 0.16 -7.56 -9.43
CA VAL A 118 -0.27 -6.43 -10.24
C VAL A 118 0.27 -5.14 -9.58
N PRO A 119 0.96 -4.26 -10.31
CA PRO A 119 1.49 -3.03 -9.74
C PRO A 119 0.39 -2.03 -9.37
N ASN A 120 0.68 -1.19 -8.39
CA ASN A 120 -0.11 0.01 -8.11
C ASN A 120 0.17 1.07 -9.20
N VAL A 121 -0.81 1.93 -9.48
CA VAL A 121 -0.64 3.02 -10.45
C VAL A 121 0.48 3.99 -10.05
N LYS A 122 0.62 4.26 -8.75
CA LYS A 122 1.72 5.00 -8.11
C LYS A 122 1.66 4.82 -6.60
N MET A 123 2.79 4.99 -5.92
CA MET A 123 2.88 4.93 -4.45
C MET A 123 3.62 6.16 -3.92
N LEU A 124 3.04 6.88 -2.95
CA LEU A 124 3.78 7.91 -2.23
C LEU A 124 4.90 7.24 -1.43
N LYS A 125 6.14 7.70 -1.60
CA LYS A 125 7.29 7.19 -0.83
C LYS A 125 7.79 8.22 0.17
N LYS A 126 7.93 9.48 -0.26
CA LYS A 126 8.47 10.55 0.58
C LYS A 126 7.73 11.85 0.29
N PHE A 127 7.68 12.73 1.28
CA PHE A 127 7.22 14.09 1.11
C PHE A 127 7.99 15.04 2.03
N GLN A 128 8.10 16.29 1.63
CA GLN A 128 8.71 17.35 2.42
C GLN A 128 7.86 18.59 2.36
N LYS A 129 7.58 19.19 3.52
CA LYS A 129 6.91 20.49 3.59
C LYS A 129 7.96 21.59 3.68
N ILE A 130 7.96 22.49 2.72
CA ILE A 130 8.86 23.64 2.64
C ILE A 130 8.08 24.93 2.85
N GLU A 131 8.77 25.98 3.25
CA GLU A 131 8.24 27.34 3.38
C GLU A 131 9.13 28.28 2.57
N LEU A 132 8.53 29.07 1.69
CA LEU A 132 9.24 29.98 0.80
C LEU A 132 8.56 31.34 0.76
N ASN A 133 9.36 32.41 0.81
CA ASN A 133 8.89 33.75 0.54
C ASN A 133 8.53 33.92 -0.95
N ALA A 134 7.80 34.98 -1.28
CA ALA A 134 7.51 35.33 -2.67
C ALA A 134 8.82 35.49 -3.48
N GLY A 135 8.91 34.82 -4.63
CA GLY A 135 10.09 34.82 -5.50
C GLY A 135 11.25 33.93 -5.05
N GLU A 136 11.15 33.26 -3.91
CA GLU A 136 12.19 32.36 -3.40
C GLU A 136 12.12 30.98 -4.07
N SER A 137 13.28 30.35 -4.23
CA SER A 137 13.46 29.00 -4.77
C SER A 137 14.23 28.11 -3.80
N MET A 138 13.89 26.83 -3.76
CA MET A 138 14.60 25.82 -2.98
C MET A 138 14.72 24.51 -3.74
N ASP A 139 15.89 23.89 -3.70
CA ASP A 139 16.09 22.52 -4.17
C ASP A 139 15.60 21.53 -3.12
N VAL A 140 14.59 20.75 -3.49
CA VAL A 140 14.04 19.68 -2.67
C VAL A 140 14.59 18.36 -3.16
N THR A 141 15.18 17.60 -2.25
CA THR A 141 15.94 16.39 -2.58
C THR A 141 15.42 15.19 -1.79
N PHE A 142 15.20 14.08 -2.48
CA PHE A 142 14.74 12.83 -1.92
C PHE A 142 15.70 11.70 -2.28
N THR A 143 16.22 11.00 -1.28
CA THR A 143 17.06 9.81 -1.47
C THR A 143 16.24 8.55 -1.31
N LEU A 144 16.11 7.80 -2.40
CA LEU A 144 15.44 6.50 -2.49
C LEU A 144 16.46 5.38 -2.32
N SER A 145 16.04 4.30 -1.65
CA SER A 145 16.83 3.10 -1.38
C SER A 145 16.00 1.83 -1.60
N GLU A 146 16.60 0.66 -1.32
CA GLU A 146 15.90 -0.63 -1.33
C GLU A 146 14.58 -0.65 -0.56
N GLU A 147 14.50 0.10 0.54
CA GLU A 147 13.28 0.19 1.34
C GLU A 147 12.13 0.88 0.59
N ASP A 148 12.46 1.75 -0.36
CA ASP A 148 11.48 2.52 -1.12
C ASP A 148 10.99 1.76 -2.35
N TRP A 149 11.85 1.05 -3.08
CA TRP A 149 11.48 0.34 -4.32
C TRP A 149 11.25 -1.16 -4.16
N GLY A 150 11.62 -1.75 -3.02
CA GLY A 150 11.37 -3.16 -2.73
C GLY A 150 9.88 -3.49 -2.58
N VAL A 151 9.52 -4.70 -3.00
CA VAL A 151 8.17 -5.26 -2.90
C VAL A 151 8.18 -6.51 -2.02
N TYR A 152 7.07 -6.83 -1.37
CA TYR A 152 6.99 -7.98 -0.48
C TYR A 152 6.40 -9.20 -1.19
N LYS A 153 7.08 -10.35 -1.11
CA LYS A 153 6.55 -11.62 -1.63
C LYS A 153 5.33 -12.08 -0.81
N PRO A 154 4.24 -12.50 -1.47
CA PRO A 154 3.07 -13.07 -0.79
C PRO A 154 3.36 -14.51 -0.37
N GLN A 155 4.10 -14.69 0.72
CA GLN A 155 4.48 -16.00 1.25
C GLN A 155 3.88 -16.24 2.64
N ILE A 156 3.47 -17.48 2.91
CA ILE A 156 2.84 -17.85 4.18
C ILE A 156 3.91 -18.39 5.15
N GLY A 157 3.84 -18.00 6.42
CA GLY A 157 4.56 -18.66 7.52
C GLY A 157 6.05 -18.33 7.68
N LYS A 158 6.64 -17.49 6.83
CA LYS A 158 8.07 -17.09 6.92
C LYS A 158 8.29 -15.58 7.07
N GLY A 159 7.27 -14.85 7.50
CA GLY A 159 7.29 -13.39 7.58
C GLY A 159 7.31 -12.72 6.20
N LEU A 160 7.38 -11.40 6.21
CA LEU A 160 7.43 -10.56 5.01
C LEU A 160 8.86 -10.57 4.44
N LEU A 161 9.04 -11.21 3.29
CA LEU A 161 10.28 -11.15 2.53
C LEU A 161 10.18 -10.01 1.51
N ARG A 162 10.97 -8.96 1.73
CA ARG A 162 11.17 -7.91 0.73
C ARG A 162 12.05 -8.47 -0.37
N ILE A 163 11.77 -8.12 -1.61
CA ILE A 163 12.58 -8.42 -2.77
C ILE A 163 12.69 -7.15 -3.62
N VAL A 164 13.68 -7.13 -4.50
CA VAL A 164 13.81 -6.12 -5.55
C VAL A 164 13.77 -6.82 -6.89
N GLU A 165 13.03 -6.26 -7.84
CA GLU A 165 12.92 -6.79 -9.20
C GLU A 165 13.77 -5.94 -10.15
N ASP A 166 14.48 -6.61 -11.05
CA ASP A 166 15.28 -5.96 -12.09
C ASP A 166 14.36 -5.36 -13.16
N THR A 167 13.99 -4.09 -13.00
CA THR A 167 13.05 -3.40 -13.87
C THR A 167 13.24 -1.89 -13.87
N ASN A 168 12.45 -1.20 -14.69
CA ASN A 168 12.37 0.25 -14.71
C ASN A 168 11.47 0.75 -13.59
N TYR A 169 11.86 1.87 -13.00
CA TYR A 169 11.10 2.62 -12.03
C TYR A 169 11.00 4.08 -12.49
N VAL A 170 9.86 4.70 -12.25
CA VAL A 170 9.63 6.10 -12.58
C VAL A 170 9.34 6.86 -11.28
N VAL A 171 10.12 7.90 -11.03
CA VAL A 171 9.86 8.90 -10.00
C VAL A 171 8.90 9.93 -10.59
N ALA A 172 7.87 10.29 -9.85
CA ALA A 172 6.93 11.35 -10.19
C ALA A 172 6.80 12.35 -9.04
N ILE A 173 6.91 13.65 -9.33
CA ILE A 173 6.68 14.72 -8.36
C ILE A 173 5.27 15.26 -8.53
N LYS A 174 4.57 15.50 -7.41
CA LYS A 174 3.16 15.89 -7.30
C LYS A 174 2.15 14.73 -7.49
N PRO A 175 1.00 14.80 -6.80
CA PRO A 175 -0.04 13.77 -6.91
C PRO A 175 -0.77 13.75 -8.25
N ASP A 176 -0.90 14.88 -8.93
CA ASP A 176 -1.60 15.04 -10.21
C ASP A 176 -0.71 14.75 -11.43
N THR A 177 0.56 14.40 -11.20
CA THR A 177 1.50 14.09 -12.27
C THR A 177 1.20 12.74 -12.90
N GLU A 178 0.99 12.77 -14.21
CA GLU A 178 0.84 11.62 -15.08
C GLU A 178 2.10 11.45 -15.94
N CYS A 179 2.73 10.28 -15.84
CA CYS A 179 3.99 9.97 -16.52
C CYS A 179 3.83 9.18 -17.83
N ASN A 180 2.61 8.73 -18.18
CA ASN A 180 2.35 7.89 -19.36
C ASN A 180 3.29 6.68 -19.51
N VAL A 181 3.49 5.93 -18.42
CA VAL A 181 4.49 4.85 -18.35
C VAL A 181 4.22 3.64 -19.27
N TYR A 182 3.04 3.58 -19.92
CA TYR A 182 2.62 2.46 -20.77
C TYR A 182 2.52 2.80 -22.27
N ASN A 183 2.31 4.07 -22.64
CA ASN A 183 1.91 4.43 -24.01
C ASN A 183 2.83 5.47 -24.68
N GLY A 184 4.10 5.56 -24.29
CA GLY A 184 5.05 6.43 -24.99
C GLY A 184 6.27 6.83 -24.16
N PRO A 185 7.08 7.78 -24.69
CA PRO A 185 8.19 8.35 -23.93
C PRO A 185 7.67 9.19 -22.75
N LEU A 186 8.46 9.26 -21.68
CA LEU A 186 8.21 10.16 -20.54
C LEU A 186 8.40 11.61 -20.99
N THR A 187 7.32 12.30 -21.30
CA THR A 187 7.34 13.70 -21.77
C THR A 187 7.13 14.72 -20.64
N ASN A 188 6.57 14.28 -19.51
CA ASN A 188 6.33 15.15 -18.36
C ASN A 188 7.64 15.40 -17.61
N SER A 189 8.03 16.66 -17.46
CA SER A 189 9.28 17.06 -16.79
C SER A 189 9.30 16.73 -15.30
N LEU A 190 8.15 16.49 -14.69
CA LEU A 190 8.03 16.03 -13.30
C LEU A 190 8.20 14.52 -13.14
N CYS A 191 8.53 13.82 -14.22
CA CYS A 191 8.81 12.39 -14.24
C CYS A 191 10.26 12.13 -14.63
N ALA A 192 10.91 11.18 -13.96
CA ALA A 192 12.25 10.71 -14.33
C ALA A 192 12.36 9.20 -14.12
N GLN A 193 13.05 8.50 -15.02
CA GLN A 193 13.22 7.05 -14.95
C GLN A 193 14.61 6.66 -14.47
N PHE A 194 14.67 5.61 -13.67
CA PHE A 194 15.89 4.84 -13.41
C PHE A 194 15.59 3.35 -13.57
N THR A 195 16.64 2.54 -13.67
CA THR A 195 16.56 1.10 -13.84
C THR A 195 17.34 0.42 -12.73
N ILE A 196 16.77 -0.65 -12.17
CA ILE A 196 17.47 -1.56 -11.28
C ILE A 196 17.95 -2.76 -12.08
N ASN A 197 19.24 -3.08 -11.95
CA ASN A 197 19.87 -4.22 -12.58
C ASN A 197 20.90 -4.82 -11.61
N LEU A 198 20.42 -5.72 -10.74
CA LEU A 198 21.22 -6.39 -9.73
C LEU A 198 21.85 -7.70 -10.24
N SER A 199 21.37 -8.24 -11.36
CA SER A 199 21.84 -9.50 -11.96
C SER A 199 23.31 -9.49 -12.43
N GLY A 200 24.01 -8.35 -12.37
CA GLY A 200 25.46 -8.24 -12.54
C GLY A 200 26.30 -8.32 -11.25
N THR A 201 25.66 -8.33 -10.08
CA THR A 201 26.34 -8.47 -8.77
C THR A 201 26.12 -9.88 -8.21
N PRO A 202 27.16 -10.55 -7.68
CA PRO A 202 26.97 -11.79 -6.96
C PRO A 202 26.28 -11.47 -5.62
N VAL A 203 24.96 -11.36 -5.62
CA VAL A 203 24.17 -11.55 -4.41
C VAL A 203 24.39 -13.00 -3.99
N SER A 204 25.14 -13.21 -2.91
CA SER A 204 25.39 -14.55 -2.42
C SER A 204 24.04 -15.21 -2.17
N SER A 205 23.85 -16.38 -2.78
CA SER A 205 22.63 -17.18 -2.66
C SER A 205 22.37 -17.70 -1.24
N ASP A 206 23.22 -17.33 -0.27
CA ASP A 206 23.19 -17.77 1.13
C ASP A 206 23.23 -16.62 2.16
N ALA A 207 23.35 -15.34 1.75
CA ALA A 207 23.08 -14.20 2.64
C ALA A 207 21.57 -13.88 2.68
N LEU A 208 20.74 -14.92 2.61
CA LEU A 208 19.30 -14.83 2.66
C LEU A 208 18.88 -14.14 3.95
N TYR A 209 18.54 -12.86 3.80
CA TYR A 209 17.47 -12.19 4.52
C TYR A 209 17.36 -12.59 5.99
N SER A 210 18.04 -11.84 6.85
CA SER A 210 17.65 -11.86 8.26
C SER A 210 16.24 -11.25 8.32
N PRO A 211 15.19 -12.01 8.67
CA PRO A 211 13.87 -11.40 8.84
C PRO A 211 13.99 -10.31 9.91
N VAL A 212 13.60 -9.08 9.57
CA VAL A 212 13.29 -8.09 10.61
C VAL A 212 12.03 -8.60 11.28
N LEU A 213 12.22 -9.36 12.37
CA LEU A 213 11.13 -9.74 13.26
C LEU A 213 10.65 -8.44 13.93
N ILE A 214 9.50 -7.93 13.49
CA ILE A 214 8.78 -6.91 14.24
C ILE A 214 8.21 -7.64 15.46
N ASN A 215 9.00 -7.68 16.54
CA ASN A 215 8.53 -8.17 17.83
C ASN A 215 7.46 -7.21 18.34
N GLY A 216 6.20 -7.64 18.26
CA GLY A 216 5.10 -6.98 18.94
C GLY A 216 5.25 -7.14 20.45
N GLY A 217 5.20 -6.02 21.16
CA GLY A 217 4.86 -5.96 22.58
C GLY A 217 5.97 -6.32 23.56
N ASP A 218 6.58 -5.29 24.12
CA ASP A 218 7.26 -5.39 25.41
C ASP A 218 6.23 -5.66 26.51
N SER A 219 6.27 -6.87 27.06
CA SER A 219 5.84 -7.15 28.43
C SER A 219 6.86 -8.11 29.06
N SER A 220 8.10 -7.65 29.22
CA SER A 220 9.11 -8.40 29.96
C SER A 220 9.13 -8.03 31.45
N GLN A 221 8.55 -8.90 32.29
CA GLN A 221 9.15 -9.15 33.60
C GLN A 221 10.22 -10.23 33.42
N SER A 222 11.47 -9.80 33.60
CA SER A 222 12.68 -10.61 33.69
C SER A 222 12.60 -11.61 34.86
N THR A 223 13.00 -12.86 34.63
CA THR A 223 13.97 -13.59 35.49
C THR A 223 14.48 -14.88 34.80
N GLY A 224 15.79 -14.96 34.59
CA GLY A 224 16.61 -16.19 34.69
C GLY A 224 16.69 -17.18 33.51
N ALA A 225 17.88 -17.27 32.88
CA ALA A 225 18.34 -18.41 32.06
C ALA A 225 18.96 -19.52 32.97
N PRO A 226 19.16 -20.80 32.54
CA PRO A 226 20.09 -21.16 31.44
C PRO A 226 19.74 -22.37 30.52
N VAL A 227 20.05 -22.19 29.22
CA VAL A 227 20.80 -23.06 28.27
C VAL A 227 20.26 -24.43 27.77
N ASN A 228 20.42 -24.61 26.44
CA ASN A 228 20.52 -25.83 25.58
C ASN A 228 19.27 -26.45 24.94
N GLY A 229 19.25 -26.37 23.59
CA GLY A 229 18.72 -27.36 22.65
C GLY A 229 17.20 -27.43 22.51
N VAL A 230 16.66 -27.09 21.34
CA VAL A 230 15.32 -27.55 20.97
C VAL A 230 15.29 -28.03 19.53
N ASP A 231 14.70 -29.21 19.42
CA ASP A 231 14.62 -30.16 18.34
C ASP A 231 13.89 -29.68 17.08
N TYR A 232 14.36 -30.17 15.93
CA TYR A 232 13.61 -30.18 14.68
C TYR A 232 12.60 -31.33 14.71
N PHE A 233 11.30 -31.02 14.76
CA PHE A 233 10.28 -31.99 14.38
C PHE A 233 10.09 -31.95 12.86
N GLN A 234 10.71 -32.90 12.16
CA GLN A 234 10.37 -33.22 10.77
C GLN A 234 9.13 -34.12 10.76
N SER A 235 8.04 -33.65 10.16
CA SER A 235 6.91 -34.51 9.79
C SER A 235 7.23 -35.22 8.48
N THR A 236 7.49 -36.52 8.53
CA THR A 236 7.55 -37.40 7.36
C THR A 236 6.14 -37.91 7.05
N GLY A 237 5.44 -37.23 6.15
CA GLY A 237 4.14 -37.67 5.64
C GLY A 237 3.81 -36.98 4.31
N ALA A 238 3.42 -37.76 3.30
CA ALA A 238 3.06 -37.27 1.97
C ALA A 238 1.73 -36.47 1.98
N PRO A 239 1.53 -35.49 1.06
CA PRO A 239 0.38 -34.60 1.09
C PRO A 239 -0.89 -35.32 0.61
N VAL A 240 -1.96 -35.23 1.41
CA VAL A 240 -3.32 -35.61 1.00
C VAL A 240 -4.10 -34.32 0.76
N ASN A 241 -4.75 -34.21 -0.39
CA ASN A 241 -5.56 -33.07 -0.80
C ASN A 241 -6.66 -32.74 0.23
N GLY A 242 -6.54 -31.59 0.90
CA GLY A 242 -7.55 -31.02 1.78
C GLY A 242 -7.10 -29.63 2.23
N VAL A 243 -7.99 -28.64 2.15
CA VAL A 243 -7.73 -27.27 2.61
C VAL A 243 -8.03 -27.21 4.11
N ASP A 244 -7.00 -27.00 4.93
CA ASP A 244 -7.16 -26.84 6.38
C ASP A 244 -7.58 -25.41 6.73
N TYR A 245 -8.71 -25.27 7.44
CA TYR A 245 -9.15 -24.01 8.05
C TYR A 245 -8.86 -24.02 9.56
N TYR A 246 -8.16 -23.01 10.06
CA TYR A 246 -7.93 -22.83 11.50
C TYR A 246 -8.85 -21.75 12.06
N LYS A 247 -9.69 -22.12 13.04
CA LYS A 247 -10.46 -21.17 13.85
C LYS A 247 -9.84 -21.12 15.25
N SER A 248 -9.24 -19.99 15.59
CA SER A 248 -8.72 -19.73 16.94
C SER A 248 -9.88 -19.36 17.87
N THR A 249 -10.33 -20.30 18.70
CA THR A 249 -11.11 -20.00 19.90
C THR A 249 -10.32 -20.52 21.10
N GLY A 250 -9.76 -19.60 21.88
CA GLY A 250 -8.99 -19.92 23.07
C GLY A 250 -9.87 -20.46 24.19
N ALA A 251 -9.95 -21.79 24.30
CA ALA A 251 -10.21 -22.56 25.51
C ALA A 251 -9.95 -24.06 25.23
N PRO A 252 -9.44 -24.85 26.19
CA PRO A 252 -9.11 -26.26 25.95
C PRO A 252 -10.36 -27.14 26.07
N VAL A 253 -10.66 -27.94 25.04
CA VAL A 253 -11.66 -29.03 25.12
C VAL A 253 -11.08 -30.29 24.47
N GLU A 254 -11.32 -31.42 25.12
CA GLU A 254 -10.89 -32.78 24.78
C GLU A 254 -11.22 -33.18 23.34
N VAL A 255 -10.31 -33.95 22.74
CA VAL A 255 -10.38 -34.44 21.36
C VAL A 255 -11.32 -35.64 21.30
N GLU A 256 -12.42 -35.52 20.57
CA GLU A 256 -13.23 -36.66 20.13
C GLU A 256 -13.19 -36.74 18.59
N THR A 257 -12.62 -37.83 18.08
CA THR A 257 -12.34 -38.04 16.66
C THR A 257 -13.60 -38.54 15.95
N VAL A 258 -14.26 -37.71 15.14
CA VAL A 258 -15.36 -38.16 14.27
C VAL A 258 -14.80 -38.57 12.91
N HIS A 259 -14.88 -39.87 12.60
CA HIS A 259 -14.62 -40.43 11.27
C HIS A 259 -15.89 -40.35 10.40
N ASP A 260 -15.68 -40.13 9.10
CA ASP A 260 -16.63 -40.21 7.98
C ASP A 260 -17.61 -39.05 7.75
N LEU A 261 -17.27 -38.20 6.76
CA LEU A 261 -18.22 -37.38 6.01
C LEU A 261 -18.18 -37.79 4.54
N THR A 262 -19.30 -38.25 3.99
CA THR A 262 -19.49 -38.53 2.56
C THR A 262 -20.23 -37.37 1.88
N LEU A 263 -19.64 -36.83 0.81
CA LEU A 263 -20.26 -35.83 -0.07
C LEU A 263 -21.09 -36.55 -1.14
N ASN A 264 -22.40 -36.34 -1.16
CA ASN A 264 -23.24 -36.73 -2.31
C ASN A 264 -23.57 -35.48 -3.15
N SER A 265 -23.27 -35.52 -4.45
CA SER A 265 -23.65 -34.47 -5.40
C SER A 265 -25.15 -34.53 -5.70
N LEU A 266 -25.84 -33.39 -5.64
CA LEU A 266 -27.17 -33.24 -6.23
C LEU A 266 -27.07 -32.35 -7.48
N ASP A 267 -27.50 -32.93 -8.59
CA ASP A 267 -27.69 -32.28 -9.89
C ASP A 267 -28.93 -31.37 -9.80
N ASN A 268 -28.82 -30.10 -10.18
CA ASN A 268 -29.96 -29.17 -10.13
C ASN A 268 -30.15 -28.47 -11.48
N SER A 269 -30.80 -29.18 -12.40
CA SER A 269 -31.37 -28.63 -13.62
C SER A 269 -32.67 -27.90 -13.29
N GLY A 270 -32.63 -26.55 -13.24
CA GLY A 270 -33.81 -25.71 -13.47
C GLY A 270 -34.22 -24.73 -12.36
N ALA A 271 -34.40 -23.47 -12.79
CA ALA A 271 -35.18 -22.39 -12.18
C ALA A 271 -34.60 -21.59 -10.99
N GLY A 272 -34.21 -20.34 -11.29
CA GLY A 272 -34.71 -19.11 -10.64
C GLY A 272 -34.30 -18.79 -9.19
N ASN A 273 -33.50 -17.72 -9.05
CA ASN A 273 -33.38 -16.79 -7.91
C ASN A 273 -33.71 -17.32 -6.49
N ASN A 274 -32.69 -17.68 -5.71
CA ASN A 274 -32.41 -17.22 -4.33
C ASN A 274 -31.30 -18.09 -3.71
N GLY A 275 -30.57 -17.53 -2.75
CA GLY A 275 -29.26 -17.98 -2.27
C GLY A 275 -29.10 -19.46 -1.90
N ASP A 276 -27.87 -19.95 -2.06
CA ASP A 276 -27.44 -21.30 -1.70
C ASP A 276 -27.65 -21.56 -0.20
N VAL A 277 -28.49 -22.55 0.12
CA VAL A 277 -28.66 -23.07 1.48
C VAL A 277 -27.92 -24.40 1.56
N VAL A 278 -26.78 -24.43 2.25
CA VAL A 278 -26.06 -25.66 2.58
C VAL A 278 -26.69 -26.24 3.85
N GLN A 279 -27.32 -27.42 3.74
CA GLN A 279 -27.84 -28.17 4.88
C GLN A 279 -26.78 -29.18 5.33
N LEU A 280 -26.29 -29.05 6.57
CA LEU A 280 -25.44 -30.03 7.22
C LEU A 280 -26.32 -30.95 8.08
N GLN A 281 -26.33 -32.26 7.79
CA GLN A 281 -26.94 -33.26 8.67
C GLN A 281 -25.86 -33.99 9.45
N THR A 282 -26.00 -34.04 10.77
CA THR A 282 -25.22 -34.92 11.65
C THR A 282 -26.03 -36.16 12.00
N SER A 283 -25.37 -37.30 12.20
CA SER A 283 -25.99 -38.61 12.51
C SER A 283 -26.75 -38.69 13.84
N THR A 284 -26.77 -37.62 14.63
CA THR A 284 -27.56 -37.47 15.85
C THR A 284 -28.61 -36.36 15.72
N GLY A 285 -29.53 -36.48 14.76
CA GLY A 285 -30.93 -36.01 14.83
C GLY A 285 -31.32 -34.59 15.30
N VAL A 286 -30.42 -33.62 15.45
CA VAL A 286 -30.77 -32.25 15.91
C VAL A 286 -30.59 -31.25 14.78
N VAL A 287 -31.71 -30.66 14.35
CA VAL A 287 -31.78 -29.55 13.40
C VAL A 287 -31.79 -28.24 14.20
N ASN A 288 -30.72 -27.44 14.10
CA ASN A 288 -30.76 -26.04 14.55
C ASN A 288 -30.79 -25.13 13.32
N THR A 289 -31.97 -24.59 13.04
CA THR A 289 -32.20 -23.58 12.00
C THR A 289 -31.67 -22.23 12.49
N VAL A 290 -30.65 -21.68 11.84
CA VAL A 290 -30.24 -20.28 12.05
C VAL A 290 -30.67 -19.49 10.81
N GLN A 291 -31.74 -18.70 10.93
CA GLN A 291 -32.10 -17.70 9.93
C GLN A 291 -31.25 -16.43 10.12
N PRO A 292 -30.72 -15.82 9.05
CA PRO A 292 -30.19 -14.46 9.13
C PRO A 292 -31.36 -13.47 9.27
N GLN A 293 -31.40 -12.75 10.40
CA GLN A 293 -32.24 -11.56 10.57
C GLN A 293 -31.64 -10.42 9.72
N MET A 294 -32.38 -9.96 8.71
CA MET A 294 -32.15 -8.67 8.09
C MET A 294 -32.74 -7.59 9.01
N GLY A 295 -31.89 -6.69 9.52
CA GLY A 295 -32.34 -5.48 10.19
C GLY A 295 -32.70 -4.42 9.17
N SER A 296 -33.95 -3.96 9.19
CA SER A 296 -34.41 -2.69 8.63
C SER A 296 -34.66 -1.72 9.78
N ASP A 297 -33.94 -0.59 9.79
CA ASP A 297 -34.43 0.79 9.99
C ASP A 297 -33.24 1.76 9.97
#